data_AF-A0AA41YX37-F1
#
_entry.id   AF-A0AA41YX37-F1
#
_cell.length_a   1.000
_cell.length_b   1.000
_cell.length_c   1.000
_cell.angle_alpha   90.00
_cell.angle_beta   90.00
_cell.angle_gamma   90.00
#
_symmetry.space_group_name_H-M   'P 1'
#
loop_
_entity.id
_entity.type
_entity.pdbx_description
1 polymer ?
#
loop_
_entity_poly.entity_id
_entity_poly.type
_entity_poly.pdbx_seq_one_letter_code
_entity_poly.pdbx_strand_id
1 'polypeptide(L)'
;MKKVWVGVMLAALVSGSAAEARDNTAAILGGVAAGALGGAVLGTVLSNRAQAQPAPVYVQPAPPPTIVEVERPRPMVRTVVASPYDDQAFDLKDACDHGNRHACIRFGIMIGKHQERVATWRRTHPDFFSYED
;
A
#
# COMPACT_ATOMS: atom_id res chain seq x y z
N MET A 1 45.86 -4.39 -20.47
CA MET A 1 46.90 -4.04 -19.47
C MET A 1 46.18 -3.69 -18.16
N LYS A 2 46.19 -4.59 -17.14
CA LYS A 2 46.82 -4.42 -15.80
C LYS A 2 46.49 -3.05 -15.14
N LYS A 3 45.82 -2.89 -13.99
CA LYS A 3 46.01 -3.44 -12.61
C LYS A 3 44.68 -3.25 -11.82
N VAL A 4 44.12 -4.23 -11.07
CA VAL A 4 44.36 -4.61 -9.64
C VAL A 4 44.27 -3.38 -8.71
N TRP A 5 43.38 -3.27 -7.71
CA TRP A 5 43.23 -3.97 -6.40
C TRP A 5 41.74 -3.91 -5.97
N VAL A 6 40.98 -4.91 -5.51
CA VAL A 6 41.13 -6.01 -4.52
C VAL A 6 41.34 -5.56 -3.07
N GLY A 7 40.26 -5.71 -2.29
CA GLY A 7 40.22 -5.90 -0.83
C GLY A 7 38.79 -6.28 -0.47
N VAL A 8 38.38 -7.56 -0.55
CA VAL A 8 38.53 -8.64 0.45
C VAL A 8 38.14 -8.20 1.86
N MET A 9 36.93 -8.53 2.25
CA MET A 9 36.61 -8.89 3.64
C MET A 9 35.76 -10.17 3.59
N LEU A 10 36.30 -11.19 4.25
CA LEU A 10 35.87 -12.59 4.37
C LEU A 10 34.38 -12.69 4.70
N ALA A 11 33.60 -13.51 3.99
CA ALA A 11 33.47 -14.96 4.21
C ALA A 11 32.98 -15.33 5.63
N ALA A 12 31.66 -15.49 5.76
CA ALA A 12 31.04 -16.37 6.73
C ALA A 12 30.10 -17.33 5.97
N LEU A 13 30.66 -18.44 5.53
CA LEU A 13 29.95 -19.62 5.05
C LEU A 13 29.71 -20.54 6.25
N VAL A 14 28.47 -20.65 6.73
CA VAL A 14 27.93 -21.88 7.33
C VAL A 14 26.47 -22.01 6.93
N SER A 15 26.20 -23.08 6.22
CA SER A 15 24.92 -23.69 5.86
C SER A 15 23.99 -23.89 7.07
N GLY A 16 22.77 -23.36 6.98
CA GLY A 16 21.66 -23.70 7.87
C GLY A 16 20.60 -24.51 7.12
N SER A 17 20.76 -25.83 7.09
CA SER A 17 19.69 -26.78 6.84
C SER A 17 19.32 -27.43 8.17
N ALA A 18 18.16 -27.07 8.73
CA ALA A 18 17.49 -27.85 9.77
C ALA A 18 16.00 -27.54 9.74
N ALA A 19 15.24 -28.44 9.09
CA ALA A 19 13.85 -28.65 9.40
C ALA A 19 13.78 -29.45 10.71
N GLU A 20 13.34 -28.82 11.79
CA GLU A 20 12.91 -29.51 13.01
C GLU A 20 11.50 -29.02 13.35
N ALA A 21 10.52 -29.49 12.58
CA ALA A 21 9.15 -29.58 13.04
C ALA A 21 8.95 -31.01 13.53
N ARG A 22 8.96 -31.13 14.85
CA ARG A 22 8.81 -32.34 15.64
C ARG A 22 7.59 -33.16 15.22
N ASP A 23 7.86 -34.46 15.06
CA ASP A 23 6.98 -35.61 15.21
C ASP A 23 5.50 -35.33 15.45
N ASN A 24 4.64 -35.61 14.46
CA ASN A 24 3.22 -35.95 14.66
C ASN A 24 2.62 -36.69 13.45
N THR A 25 3.42 -37.46 12.70
CA THR A 25 2.95 -38.18 11.50
C THR A 25 3.37 -39.65 11.49
N ALA A 26 3.38 -40.27 12.67
CA ALA A 26 3.66 -41.70 12.85
C ALA A 26 2.68 -42.39 13.81
N ALA A 27 1.48 -41.82 14.01
CA ALA A 27 0.44 -42.38 14.88
C ALA A 27 -0.67 -43.13 14.12
N ILE A 28 -0.43 -43.47 12.85
CA ILE A 28 -1.37 -44.25 12.04
C ILE A 28 -0.65 -45.53 11.63
N LEU A 29 -0.47 -46.47 12.55
CA LEU A 29 -0.21 -47.90 12.28
C LEU A 29 0.14 -48.63 13.58
N GLY A 30 -0.84 -49.32 14.17
CA GLY A 30 -0.59 -50.36 15.18
C GLY A 30 -1.34 -50.15 16.49
N GLY A 31 -2.47 -50.83 16.65
CA GLY A 31 -3.15 -50.85 17.94
C GLY A 31 -4.54 -51.50 17.93
N VAL A 32 -4.66 -52.74 17.42
CA VAL A 32 -5.89 -53.53 17.57
C VAL A 32 -5.56 -54.93 18.08
N ALA A 33 -5.36 -55.07 19.38
CA ALA A 33 -5.43 -56.37 20.04
C ALA A 33 -5.79 -56.21 21.52
N ALA A 34 -6.84 -56.93 21.93
CA ALA A 34 -7.35 -57.13 23.30
C ALA A 34 -8.53 -56.22 23.73
N GLY A 35 -9.75 -56.81 23.73
CA GLY A 35 -10.91 -56.17 24.38
C GLY A 35 -12.28 -56.82 24.14
N ALA A 36 -12.37 -57.98 23.48
CA ALA A 36 -13.65 -58.47 22.94
C ALA A 36 -14.64 -59.09 23.94
N LEU A 37 -14.31 -59.28 25.23
CA LEU A 37 -15.20 -60.00 26.17
C LEU A 37 -15.79 -59.15 27.31
N GLY A 38 -15.42 -57.86 27.44
CA GLY A 38 -16.00 -56.96 28.44
C GLY A 38 -17.19 -56.12 27.95
N GLY A 39 -17.43 -56.04 26.64
CA GLY A 39 -18.33 -55.04 26.04
C GLY A 39 -19.83 -55.38 26.08
N ALA A 40 -20.21 -56.66 26.19
CA ALA A 40 -21.59 -57.07 25.97
C ALA A 40 -22.56 -56.70 27.12
N VAL A 41 -22.09 -56.70 28.37
CA VAL A 41 -22.93 -56.42 29.54
C VAL A 41 -23.06 -54.90 29.79
N LEU A 42 -22.04 -54.11 29.45
CA LEU A 42 -22.13 -52.65 29.52
C LEU A 42 -23.00 -52.06 28.38
N GLY A 43 -23.04 -52.72 27.22
CA GLY A 43 -23.76 -52.25 26.04
C GLY A 43 -25.28 -52.18 26.21
N THR A 44 -25.88 -53.10 26.97
CA THR A 44 -27.34 -53.14 27.19
C THR A 44 -27.81 -52.07 28.17
N VAL A 45 -27.00 -51.73 29.16
CA VAL A 45 -27.32 -50.68 30.15
C VAL A 45 -27.15 -49.26 29.56
N LEU A 46 -26.23 -49.08 28.61
CA LEU A 46 -26.10 -47.83 27.87
C LEU A 46 -27.17 -47.69 26.77
N SER A 47 -27.56 -48.79 26.12
CA SER A 47 -28.61 -48.77 25.08
C SER A 47 -29.94 -48.27 25.62
N ASN A 48 -30.30 -48.62 26.86
CA ASN A 48 -31.59 -48.22 27.44
C ASN A 48 -31.61 -46.77 27.97
N ARG A 49 -30.45 -46.10 28.12
CA ARG A 49 -30.36 -44.67 28.48
C ARG A 49 -30.24 -43.75 27.26
N ALA A 50 -30.04 -44.32 26.07
CA ALA A 50 -29.75 -43.57 24.86
C ALA A 50 -31.01 -43.12 24.07
N GLN A 51 -32.18 -43.06 24.71
CA GLN A 51 -33.29 -42.28 24.15
C GLN A 51 -32.97 -40.78 24.31
N ALA A 52 -32.10 -40.30 23.41
CA ALA A 52 -31.78 -38.89 23.29
C ALA A 52 -33.06 -38.15 22.88
N GLN A 53 -33.47 -37.18 23.70
CA GLN A 53 -34.50 -36.23 23.27
C GLN A 53 -33.97 -35.48 22.04
N PRO A 54 -34.81 -35.21 21.02
CA PRO A 54 -34.36 -34.44 19.86
C PRO A 54 -33.91 -33.04 20.32
N ALA A 55 -32.73 -32.62 19.88
CA ALA A 55 -32.18 -31.32 20.27
C ALA A 55 -33.11 -30.19 19.79
N PRO A 56 -33.33 -29.14 20.61
CA PRO A 56 -34.11 -27.99 20.19
C PRO A 56 -33.39 -27.28 19.02
N VAL A 57 -34.14 -26.99 17.96
CA VAL A 57 -33.64 -26.22 16.80
C VAL A 57 -33.75 -24.75 17.13
N TYR A 58 -32.61 -24.08 17.33
CA TYR A 58 -32.58 -22.64 17.52
C TYR A 58 -32.50 -21.94 16.15
N VAL A 59 -33.47 -21.07 15.86
CA VAL A 59 -33.42 -20.18 14.70
C VAL A 59 -32.53 -19.00 15.08
N GLN A 60 -31.39 -18.86 14.40
CA GLN A 60 -30.52 -17.71 14.59
C GLN A 60 -31.18 -16.46 13.98
N PRO A 61 -31.38 -15.38 14.75
CA PRO A 61 -31.91 -14.14 14.19
C PRO A 61 -30.96 -13.61 13.11
N ALA A 62 -31.51 -13.20 11.97
CA ALA A 62 -30.71 -12.60 10.90
C ALA A 62 -29.99 -11.34 11.44
N PRO A 63 -28.70 -11.14 11.12
CA PRO A 63 -27.98 -9.95 11.58
C PRO A 63 -28.63 -8.69 10.99
N PRO A 64 -28.69 -7.58 11.75
CA PRO A 64 -29.26 -6.33 11.26
C PRO A 64 -28.45 -5.81 10.06
N PRO A 65 -29.09 -5.09 9.12
CA PRO A 65 -28.38 -4.54 7.97
C PRO A 65 -27.36 -3.49 8.44
N THR A 66 -26.11 -3.64 7.98
CA THR A 66 -25.08 -2.62 8.18
C THR A 66 -25.36 -1.43 7.26
N ILE A 67 -25.69 -0.28 7.85
CA ILE A 67 -25.82 0.98 7.10
C ILE A 67 -24.41 1.53 6.90
N VAL A 68 -23.97 1.64 5.65
CA VAL A 68 -22.69 2.26 5.30
C VAL A 68 -22.96 3.70 4.85
N GLU A 69 -22.57 4.67 5.67
CA GLU A 69 -22.58 6.09 5.30
C GLU A 69 -21.50 6.33 4.23
N VAL A 70 -21.90 6.68 3.01
CA VAL A 70 -20.96 6.98 1.93
C VAL A 70 -20.53 8.43 2.07
N GLU A 71 -19.29 8.68 2.52
CA GLU A 71 -18.74 10.04 2.60
C GLU A 71 -18.63 10.62 1.18
N ARG A 72 -19.40 11.68 0.92
CA ARG A 72 -19.40 12.37 -0.37
C ARG A 72 -18.06 13.10 -0.52
N PRO A 73 -17.33 12.95 -1.64
CA PRO A 73 -16.06 13.64 -1.82
C PRO A 73 -16.27 15.15 -1.72
N ARG A 74 -15.48 15.82 -0.87
CA ARG A 74 -15.55 17.27 -0.69
C ARG A 74 -15.21 17.95 -2.02
N PRO A 75 -15.91 19.02 -2.41
CA PRO A 75 -15.55 19.76 -3.62
C PRO A 75 -14.13 20.30 -3.46
N MET A 76 -13.25 19.96 -4.41
CA MET A 76 -11.90 20.51 -4.47
C MET A 76 -12.00 21.99 -4.85
N VAL A 77 -11.95 22.88 -3.86
CA VAL A 77 -11.87 24.33 -4.11
C VAL A 77 -10.44 24.65 -4.53
N ARG A 78 -10.22 24.90 -5.82
CA ARG A 78 -8.94 25.43 -6.32
C ARG A 78 -8.83 26.88 -5.91
N THR A 79 -8.16 27.15 -4.79
CA THR A 79 -7.75 28.51 -4.45
C THR A 79 -6.58 28.91 -5.36
N VAL A 80 -6.80 29.88 -6.25
CA VAL A 80 -5.71 30.53 -6.97
C VAL A 80 -5.00 31.41 -5.94
N VAL A 81 -3.84 30.96 -5.47
CA VAL A 81 -3.00 31.77 -4.58
C VAL A 81 -2.39 32.88 -5.43
N ALA A 82 -2.86 34.11 -5.24
CA ALA A 82 -2.24 35.27 -5.87
C ALA A 82 -0.78 35.34 -5.45
N SER A 83 0.12 35.33 -6.44
CA SER A 83 1.55 35.42 -6.21
C SER A 83 1.96 36.89 -6.21
N PRO A 84 2.78 37.35 -5.25
CA PRO A 84 3.27 38.74 -5.24
C PRO A 84 4.12 39.09 -6.47
N TYR A 85 4.54 38.09 -7.25
CA TYR A 85 5.24 38.28 -8.52
C TYR A 85 4.32 38.74 -9.65
N ASP A 86 3.02 38.41 -9.59
CA ASP A 86 2.07 38.71 -10.65
C ASP A 86 1.80 40.22 -10.70
N ASP A 87 1.51 40.82 -9.54
CA ASP A 87 1.27 42.26 -9.41
C ASP A 87 2.48 43.08 -9.88
N GLN A 88 3.69 42.67 -9.49
CA GLN A 88 4.92 43.33 -9.91
C GLN A 88 5.15 43.27 -11.43
N ALA A 89 4.78 42.16 -12.07
CA ALA A 89 4.92 42.02 -13.52
C ALA A 89 3.94 42.94 -14.27
N PHE A 90 2.71 43.07 -13.78
CA PHE A 90 1.71 43.97 -14.34
C PHE A 90 2.11 45.43 -14.20
N ASP A 91 2.58 45.84 -13.01
CA ASP A 91 3.04 47.22 -12.77
C ASP A 91 4.21 47.61 -13.68
N LEU A 92 5.17 46.69 -13.86
CA LEU A 92 6.32 46.92 -14.75
C LEU A 92 5.90 47.02 -16.22
N LYS A 93 4.92 46.21 -16.63
CA LYS A 93 4.37 46.27 -17.98
C LYS A 93 3.64 47.59 -18.21
N ASP A 94 2.76 47.98 -17.30
CA ASP A 94 1.99 49.22 -17.42
C ASP A 94 2.92 50.44 -17.50
N ALA A 95 3.92 50.53 -16.62
CA ALA A 95 4.90 51.60 -16.66
C ALA A 95 5.72 51.58 -17.98
N CYS A 96 6.03 50.41 -18.52
CA CYS A 96 6.70 50.28 -19.81
C CYS A 96 5.81 50.80 -20.96
N ASP A 97 4.53 50.42 -20.98
CA ASP A 97 3.57 50.86 -22.01
C ASP A 97 3.37 52.39 -21.97
N HIS A 98 3.52 53.01 -20.80
CA HIS A 98 3.53 54.46 -20.62
C HIS A 98 4.89 55.15 -20.91
N GLY A 99 5.86 54.41 -21.46
CA GLY A 99 7.14 54.97 -21.93
C GLY A 99 8.29 54.96 -20.92
N ASN A 100 8.13 54.32 -19.75
CA ASN A 100 9.25 54.17 -18.81
C ASN A 100 10.25 53.13 -19.31
N ARG A 101 11.34 53.60 -19.93
CA ARG A 101 12.41 52.75 -20.47
C ARG A 101 13.02 51.80 -19.42
N HIS A 102 13.15 52.23 -18.17
CA HIS A 102 13.72 51.39 -17.12
C HIS A 102 12.77 50.24 -16.74
N ALA A 103 11.45 50.50 -16.71
CA ALA A 103 10.44 49.47 -16.52
C ALA A 103 10.46 48.44 -17.66
N CYS A 104 10.59 48.88 -18.91
CA CYS A 104 10.70 47.98 -20.06
C CYS A 104 11.90 47.03 -19.96
N ILE A 105 13.08 47.53 -19.58
CA ILE A 105 14.29 46.71 -19.43
C ILE A 105 14.08 45.68 -18.32
N ARG A 106 13.55 46.10 -17.17
CA ARG A 106 13.33 45.22 -16.03
C ARG A 106 12.27 44.16 -16.31
N PHE A 107 11.18 44.53 -16.99
CA PHE A 107 10.17 43.61 -17.48
C PHE A 107 10.78 42.57 -18.44
N GLY A 108 11.58 43.00 -19.42
CA GLY A 108 12.27 42.10 -20.34
C GLY A 108 13.18 41.09 -19.65
N ILE A 109 13.98 41.52 -18.65
CA ILE A 109 14.83 40.63 -17.86
C ILE A 109 13.98 39.62 -17.07
N MET A 110 12.87 40.06 -16.48
CA MET A 110 11.98 39.19 -15.72
C MET A 110 11.37 38.09 -16.61
N ILE A 111 10.86 38.45 -17.79
CA ILE A 111 10.29 37.51 -18.76
C ILE A 111 11.36 36.53 -19.26
N GLY A 112 12.57 37.02 -19.58
CA GLY A 112 13.68 36.17 -20.02
C GLY A 112 14.05 35.09 -19.01
N LYS A 113 14.16 35.45 -17.73
CA LYS A 113 14.44 34.48 -16.64
C LYS A 113 13.33 33.43 -16.48
N HIS A 114 12.09 33.79 -16.77
CA HIS A 114 10.98 32.83 -16.73
C HIS A 114 11.09 31.81 -17.87
N GLN A 115 11.35 32.28 -19.09
CA GLN A 115 11.56 31.41 -20.27
C GLN A 115 12.72 30.43 -20.05
N GLU A 116 13.85 30.89 -19.51
CA GLU A 116 15.01 30.03 -19.20
C GLU A 116 14.68 28.95 -18.16
N ARG A 117 13.91 29.28 -17.13
CA ARG A 117 13.47 28.31 -16.12
C ARG A 117 12.50 27.29 -16.72
N VAL A 118 11.55 27.72 -17.54
CA VAL A 118 10.61 26.83 -18.23
C VAL A 118 11.36 25.92 -19.21
N ALA A 119 12.31 26.45 -19.97
CA ALA A 119 13.14 25.67 -20.90
C ALA A 119 14.05 24.67 -20.16
N THR A 120 14.59 25.05 -18.99
CA THR A 120 15.35 24.15 -18.13
C THR A 120 14.46 23.06 -17.55
N TRP A 121 13.27 23.42 -17.07
CA TRP A 121 12.29 22.49 -16.55
C TRP A 121 11.85 21.48 -17.60
N ARG A 122 11.55 21.93 -18.82
CA ARG A 122 11.22 21.06 -19.96
C ARG A 122 12.32 20.05 -20.24
N ARG A 123 13.59 20.47 -20.19
CA ARG A 123 14.73 19.57 -20.36
C ARG A 123 14.90 18.57 -19.23
N THR A 124 14.58 18.95 -17.99
CA THR A 124 14.74 18.07 -16.82
C THR A 124 13.53 17.19 -16.53
N HIS A 125 12.36 17.55 -17.03
CA HIS A 125 11.09 16.83 -16.83
C HIS A 125 10.38 16.58 -18.17
N PRO A 126 10.99 15.83 -19.11
CA PRO A 126 10.36 15.56 -20.41
C PRO A 126 9.08 14.72 -20.28
N ASP A 127 8.98 13.90 -19.22
CA ASP A 127 7.80 13.08 -18.90
C ASP A 127 6.53 13.92 -18.71
N PHE A 128 6.65 15.12 -18.13
CA PHE A 128 5.52 16.05 -17.95
C PHE A 128 4.99 16.64 -19.26
N PHE A 129 5.78 16.63 -20.33
CA PHE A 129 5.39 17.19 -21.65
C PHE A 129 5.12 16.11 -22.70
N SER A 130 5.16 14.83 -22.31
CA SER A 130 4.99 13.68 -23.21
C SER A 130 3.63 13.59 -23.91
N TYR A 131 2.66 14.43 -23.57
CA TYR A 131 1.35 14.51 -24.23
C TYR A 131 1.30 15.55 -25.38
N GLU A 132 2.31 16.41 -25.51
CA GLU A 132 2.35 17.50 -26.50
C GLU A 132 2.91 17.06 -27.88
N ASP A 133 3.39 15.81 -28.00
CA ASP A 133 3.95 15.19 -29.22
C ASP A 133 2.90 14.39 -30.01
#